data_AF-A0A535FES5-F1
#
_entry.id   AF-A0A535FES5-F1
#
_cell.length_a   1.000
_cell.length_b   1.000
_cell.length_c   1.000
_cell.angle_alpha   90.00
_cell.angle_beta   90.00
_cell.angle_gamma   90.00
#
_symmetry.space_group_name_H-M   'P 1'
#
loop_
_entity.id
_entity.type
_entity.pdbx_description
1 polymer ?
#
loop_
_entity_poly.entity_id
_entity_poly.type
_entity_poly.pdbx_seq_one_letter_code
_entity_poly.pdbx_strand_id
1 'polypeptide(L)'
;MSGQRGCLFNSLLFLVIVFVPLLGHIIETFLVLEDDHSVAGKALWLAVIWLMPIPVIIGPLLYLLFGQRPRHGGKVMFGQASYAP
;
A
#
# COMPACT_ATOMS: atom_id res chain seq x y z
N MET A 1 12.03 -33.50 -20.29
CA MET A 1 10.71 -32.97 -19.85
C MET A 1 10.89 -31.73 -18.96
N SER A 2 11.43 -30.62 -19.48
CA SER A 2 11.66 -29.37 -18.69
C SER A 2 10.66 -28.24 -18.95
N GLY A 3 9.79 -28.36 -19.97
CA GLY A 3 8.83 -27.30 -20.33
C GLY A 3 7.72 -27.03 -19.31
N GLN A 4 7.31 -28.04 -18.54
CA GLN A 4 6.15 -27.93 -17.64
C GLN A 4 6.47 -27.19 -16.33
N ARG A 5 7.72 -27.28 -15.85
CA ARG A 5 8.17 -26.54 -14.65
C ARG A 5 8.33 -25.04 -14.93
N GLY A 6 8.87 -24.69 -16.10
CA GLY A 6 9.01 -23.28 -16.52
C GLY A 6 7.66 -22.59 -16.74
N CYS A 7 6.67 -23.31 -17.29
CA CYS A 7 5.33 -22.77 -17.50
C CYS A 7 4.60 -22.48 -16.18
N LEU A 8 4.63 -23.42 -15.23
CA LEU A 8 4.02 -23.24 -13.91
C LEU A 8 4.70 -22.10 -13.13
N PHE A 9 6.03 -22.05 -13.15
CA PHE A 9 6.80 -21.02 -12.47
C PHE A 9 6.56 -19.62 -13.05
N ASN A 10 6.55 -19.47 -14.38
CA ASN A 10 6.23 -18.18 -15.01
C ASN A 10 4.79 -17.74 -14.75
N SER A 11 3.85 -18.68 -14.71
CA SER A 11 2.44 -18.39 -14.40
C SER A 11 2.30 -17.92 -12.94
N LEU A 12 3.01 -18.55 -12.01
CA LEU A 12 3.09 -18.13 -10.61
C LEU A 12 3.74 -16.76 -10.45
N LEU A 13 4.88 -16.53 -11.12
CA LEU A 13 5.54 -15.22 -11.10
C LEU A 13 4.64 -14.13 -11.64
N PHE A 14 3.96 -14.38 -12.76
CA PHE A 14 2.99 -13.46 -13.33
C PHE A 14 1.86 -13.13 -12.34
N LEU A 15 1.30 -14.17 -11.69
CA LEU A 15 0.26 -13.99 -10.69
C LEU A 15 0.74 -13.10 -9.53
N VAL A 16 1.93 -13.37 -8.99
CA VAL A 16 2.49 -12.58 -7.87
C VAL A 16 2.76 -11.13 -8.30
N ILE A 17 3.38 -10.92 -9.46
CA ILE A 17 3.73 -9.60 -9.98
C ILE A 17 2.48 -8.76 -10.26
N VAL A 18 1.36 -9.37 -10.64
CA VAL A 18 0.11 -8.64 -10.91
C VAL A 18 -0.74 -8.46 -9.66
N PHE A 19 -0.93 -9.53 -8.86
CA PHE A 19 -1.88 -9.52 -7.75
C PHE A 19 -1.34 -8.86 -6.48
N VAL A 20 -0.04 -9.03 -6.16
CA VAL A 20 0.52 -8.41 -4.94
C VAL A 20 0.43 -6.88 -4.99
N PRO A 21 0.77 -6.21 -6.10
CA PRO A 21 0.59 -4.76 -6.21
C PRO A 21 -0.87 -4.32 -6.15
N LEU A 22 -1.76 -5.09 -6.79
CA LEU A 22 -3.20 -4.85 -6.77
C LEU A 22 -3.74 -4.87 -5.34
N LEU A 23 -3.33 -5.87 -4.54
CA LEU A 23 -3.69 -5.94 -3.11
C LEU A 23 -3.11 -4.76 -2.33
N GLY A 24 -1.85 -4.37 -2.60
CA GLY A 24 -1.23 -3.19 -2.00
C GLY A 24 -2.04 -1.91 -2.25
N HIS A 25 -2.43 -1.66 -3.50
CA HIS A 25 -3.25 -0.48 -3.85
C HIS A 25 -4.62 -0.47 -3.18
N ILE A 26 -5.26 -1.63 -3.02
CA ILE A 26 -6.54 -1.74 -2.32
C ILE A 26 -6.37 -1.34 -0.84
N ILE A 27 -5.37 -1.91 -0.15
CA ILE A 27 -5.10 -1.63 1.26
C ILE A 27 -4.79 -0.14 1.46
N GLU A 28 -3.96 0.45 0.59
CA GLU A 28 -3.62 1.87 0.69
C GLU A 28 -4.79 2.78 0.38
N THR A 29 -5.67 2.39 -0.56
CA THR A 29 -6.90 3.13 -0.80
C THR A 29 -7.73 3.21 0.48
N PHE A 30 -7.87 2.09 1.22
CA PHE A 30 -8.53 2.11 2.53
C PHE A 30 -7.78 2.96 3.54
N LEU A 31 -6.45 2.88 3.59
CA LEU A 31 -5.63 3.68 4.51
C LEU A 31 -5.80 5.19 4.24
N VAL A 32 -5.79 5.63 2.98
CA VAL A 32 -6.02 7.03 2.58
C VAL A 32 -7.42 7.49 2.97
N LEU A 33 -8.43 6.63 2.80
CA LEU A 33 -9.81 6.94 3.17
C LEU A 33 -9.98 7.07 4.68
N GLU A 34 -9.26 6.27 5.45
CA GLU A 34 -9.29 6.29 6.90
C GLU A 34 -8.46 7.44 7.50
N ASP A 35 -7.40 7.89 6.83
CA ASP A 35 -6.50 8.95 7.28
C ASP A 35 -7.21 10.30 7.51
N ASP A 36 -6.72 11.11 8.45
CA ASP A 36 -7.28 12.43 8.80
C ASP A 36 -6.77 13.51 7.83
N HIS A 37 -7.04 13.30 6.54
CA HIS A 37 -6.77 14.25 5.47
C HIS A 37 -8.00 15.06 5.10
N SER A 38 -7.79 16.28 4.60
CA SER A 38 -8.85 17.00 3.89
C SER A 38 -9.29 16.20 2.67
N VAL A 39 -10.55 16.37 2.24
CA VAL A 39 -11.11 15.65 1.07
C VAL A 39 -10.24 15.81 -0.18
N ALA A 40 -9.70 17.03 -0.40
CA ALA A 40 -8.76 17.30 -1.48
C ALA A 40 -7.42 16.55 -1.32
N GLY A 41 -6.91 16.43 -0.08
CA GLY A 41 -5.69 15.67 0.20
C GLY A 41 -5.86 14.17 -0.05
N LYS A 42 -7.02 13.59 0.32
CA LYS A 42 -7.35 12.19 0.00
C LYS A 42 -7.43 11.96 -1.50
N ALA A 43 -8.12 12.84 -2.22
CA ALA A 43 -8.25 12.75 -3.67
C ALA A 43 -6.90 12.84 -4.38
N LEU A 44 -6.00 13.72 -3.92
CA LEU A 44 -4.66 13.87 -4.48
C LEU A 44 -3.81 12.62 -4.24
N TRP A 45 -3.84 12.04 -3.04
CA TRP A 45 -3.11 10.80 -2.75
C TRP A 45 -3.65 9.60 -3.53
N LEU A 46 -4.96 9.47 -3.67
CA LEU A 46 -5.56 8.46 -4.54
C LEU A 46 -5.13 8.66 -6.00
N ALA A 47 -5.11 9.89 -6.49
CA ALA A 47 -4.64 10.19 -7.83
C ALA A 47 -3.16 9.81 -8.02
N VAL A 48 -2.29 10.09 -7.04
CA VAL A 48 -0.86 9.71 -7.09
C VAL A 48 -0.66 8.19 -7.12
N ILE A 49 -1.42 7.45 -6.29
CA ILE A 49 -1.33 6.00 -6.20
C ILE A 49 -1.85 5.33 -7.49
N TRP A 50 -2.95 5.84 -8.06
CA TRP A 50 -3.64 5.20 -9.19
C TRP A 50 -3.23 5.67 -10.59
N LEU A 51 -2.76 6.92 -10.76
CA LEU A 51 -2.47 7.50 -12.09
C LEU A 51 -1.00 7.43 -12.51
N MET A 52 -0.08 7.06 -11.63
CA MET A 52 1.30 6.85 -12.06
C MET A 52 1.39 5.56 -12.91
N PRO A 53 2.01 5.56 -14.10
CA PRO A 53 2.09 4.38 -14.97
C PRO A 53 3.23 3.40 -14.62
N ILE A 54 4.09 3.76 -13.66
CA ILE A 54 5.16 2.90 -13.12
C ILE A 54 4.88 2.50 -11.63
N PRO A 55 3.61 2.45 -11.15
CA PRO A 55 3.27 2.79 -9.76
C PRO A 55 3.34 1.61 -8.78
N VAL A 56 3.69 0.41 -9.23
CA VAL A 56 3.55 -0.82 -8.45
C VAL A 56 4.28 -0.76 -7.10
N ILE A 57 5.28 0.13 -6.96
CA ILE A 57 6.02 0.32 -5.71
C ILE A 57 6.06 1.79 -5.27
N ILE A 58 6.22 2.74 -6.20
CA ILE A 58 6.60 4.11 -5.83
C ILE A 58 5.43 4.92 -5.26
N GLY A 59 4.25 4.89 -5.88
CA GLY A 59 3.06 5.60 -5.35
C GLY A 59 2.71 5.14 -3.92
N PRO A 60 2.59 3.81 -3.71
CA PRO A 60 2.45 3.21 -2.40
C PRO A 60 3.50 3.65 -1.36
N LEU A 61 4.77 3.50 -1.73
CA LEU A 61 5.90 3.83 -0.87
C LEU A 61 5.97 5.33 -0.53
N LEU A 62 5.61 6.21 -1.47
CA LEU A 62 5.51 7.64 -1.22
C LEU A 62 4.36 7.97 -0.25
N TYR A 63 3.23 7.29 -0.38
CA TYR A 63 2.12 7.47 0.55
C TYR A 63 2.49 6.99 1.97
N LEU A 64 3.12 5.83 2.10
CA LEU A 64 3.58 5.32 3.39
C LEU A 64 4.66 6.22 4.03
N LEU A 65 5.58 6.77 3.26
CA LEU A 65 6.68 7.60 3.79
C LEU A 65 6.28 9.05 4.11
N PHE A 66 5.43 9.65 3.28
CA PHE A 66 5.15 11.10 3.32
C PHE A 66 3.67 11.43 3.41
N GLY A 67 2.80 10.50 3.06
CA GLY A 67 1.36 10.70 2.99
C GLY A 67 0.60 10.36 4.25
N GLN A 68 1.17 9.56 5.16
CA GLN A 68 0.55 9.27 6.45
C GLN A 68 0.55 10.55 7.31
N ARG A 69 -0.64 11.08 7.61
CA ARG A 69 -0.75 12.09 8.67
C ARG A 69 -0.87 11.36 10.00
N PRO A 70 -0.11 11.78 11.03
CA PRO A 70 -0.26 11.18 12.35
C PRO A 70 -1.67 11.48 12.85
N ARG A 71 -2.52 10.45 12.83
CA ARG A 71 -3.72 10.43 13.63
C ARG A 71 -3.30 10.68 15.07
N HIS A 72 -4.09 11.45 15.81
CA HIS A 72 -3.92 11.74 17.23
C HIS A 72 -4.07 10.50 18.15
N GLY A 73 -3.68 9.31 17.68
CA GLY A 73 -3.77 8.05 18.40
C GLY A 73 -2.52 7.22 18.14
N GLY A 74 -1.59 7.27 19.10
CA GLY A 74 -0.58 6.26 19.35
C GLY A 74 0.32 5.89 18.17
N LYS A 75 1.54 6.43 18.14
CA LYS A 75 2.67 5.68 17.58
C LYS A 75 2.60 4.27 18.18
N VAL A 76 2.32 3.25 17.37
CA VAL A 76 2.37 1.87 17.83
C VAL A 76 3.84 1.51 18.00
N MET A 77 4.42 1.95 19.12
CA MET A 77 5.74 1.56 19.54
C MET A 77 5.60 0.16 20.11
N PHE A 78 6.08 -0.84 19.36
CA PHE A 78 6.21 -2.19 19.88
C PHE A 78 7.04 -2.15 21.18
N GLY A 79 6.39 -2.42 22.31
CA GLY A 79 7.02 -2.41 23.64
C GLY A 79 6.59 -1.30 24.60
N GLN A 80 5.70 -0.38 24.24
CA GLN A 80 5.17 0.59 25.20
C GLN A 80 3.93 0.04 25.93
N ALA A 81 4.04 -0.13 27.26
CA ALA A 81 2.94 -0.48 28.13
C ALA A 81 1.87 0.62 28.11
N SER A 82 0.62 0.24 27.86
CA SER A 82 -0.52 1.14 27.84
C SER A 82 -0.84 1.56 29.28
N TYR A 83 -0.29 2.69 29.72
CA TYR A 83 -0.78 3.38 30.92
C TYR A 83 -1.74 4.47 30.46
N ALA A 84 -3.04 4.16 30.54
CA ALA A 84 -4.11 5.14 30.41
C ALA A 84 -4.32 5.86 31.76
N PRO A 85 -4.45 7.19 31.79
CA PRO A 85 -5.19 7.89 32.83
C PRO A 85 -6.70 7.84 32.57
#